data_AF-A0A821PMN2-F1
#
_entry.id   AF-A0A821PMN2-F1
#
_cell.length_a   1.000
_cell.length_b   1.000
_cell.length_c   1.000
_cell.angle_alpha   90.00
_cell.angle_beta   90.00
_cell.angle_gamma   90.00
#
_symmetry.space_group_name_H-M   'P 1'
#
loop_
_entity.id
_entity.type
_entity.pdbx_description
1 polymer ?
#
loop_
_entity_poly.entity_id
_entity_poly.type
_entity_poly.pdbx_seq_one_letter_code
_entity_poly.pdbx_strand_id
1 'polypeptide(L)'
;MNVNVSKSTISHIANKLGKECRLGLLNNQKPKFYRRRHVATPATVRRITSDISKENPPTISLISVRCNISVGTAVNIIRDIIHAKYGKKRPVHRLYPVVIEKRRSRLWHMYRRLCNEKYKSYVTTDQA
;
A
#
# COMPACT_ATOMS: atom_id res chain seq x y z
N MET A 1 -67.46 10.36 -2.53
CA MET A 1 -67.57 9.55 -1.30
C MET A 1 -66.91 10.31 -0.16
N ASN A 2 -67.69 10.87 0.77
CA ASN A 2 -67.14 11.56 1.95
C ASN A 2 -66.83 10.53 3.02
N VAL A 3 -65.54 10.30 3.27
CA VAL A 3 -65.09 9.40 4.33
C VAL A 3 -65.16 10.16 5.64
N ASN A 4 -66.08 9.76 6.53
CA ASN A 4 -66.29 10.42 7.82
C ASN A 4 -65.25 9.91 8.83
N VAL A 5 -64.06 10.48 8.80
CA VAL A 5 -62.93 10.08 9.66
C VAL A 5 -62.83 11.03 10.85
N SER A 6 -62.72 10.50 12.07
CA SER A 6 -62.61 11.34 13.27
C SER A 6 -61.31 12.17 13.28
N LYS A 7 -61.37 13.39 13.86
CA LYS A 7 -60.21 14.30 13.97
C LYS A 7 -59.03 13.66 14.68
N SER A 8 -59.29 12.79 15.66
CA SER A 8 -58.25 12.04 16.38
C SER A 8 -57.51 11.06 15.46
N THR A 9 -58.22 10.39 14.56
CA THR A 9 -57.64 9.46 13.59
C THR A 9 -56.75 10.20 12.58
N ILE A 10 -57.19 11.37 12.10
CA ILE A 10 -56.38 12.23 11.22
C ILE A 10 -55.10 12.68 11.92
N SER A 11 -55.20 13.11 13.19
CA SER A 11 -54.04 13.49 14.01
C SER A 11 -53.08 12.32 14.23
N HIS A 12 -53.60 11.12 14.45
CA HIS A 12 -52.79 9.92 14.65
C HIS A 12 -52.04 9.52 13.37
N ILE A 13 -52.70 9.59 12.21
CA ILE A 13 -52.09 9.35 10.90
C ILE A 13 -51.01 10.40 10.61
N ALA A 14 -51.29 11.69 10.82
CA ALA A 14 -50.31 12.77 10.62
C ALA A 14 -49.08 12.61 11.54
N ASN A 15 -49.29 12.22 12.80
CA ASN A 15 -48.20 11.96 13.74
C ASN A 15 -47.40 10.70 13.37
N LYS A 16 -48.04 9.66 12.84
CA LYS A 16 -47.36 8.45 12.37
C LYS A 16 -46.50 8.74 11.14
N LEU A 17 -47.05 9.43 10.14
CA LEU A 17 -46.31 9.88 8.95
C LEU A 17 -45.17 10.84 9.31
N GLY A 18 -45.41 11.79 10.22
CA GLY A 18 -44.38 12.70 10.70
C GLY A 18 -43.24 12.01 11.46
N LYS A 19 -43.54 10.95 12.22
CA LYS A 19 -42.53 10.10 12.87
C LYS A 19 -41.75 9.23 11.87
N GLU A 20 -42.42 8.67 10.86
CA GLU A 20 -41.76 7.90 9.79
C GLU A 20 -40.83 8.79 8.94
N CYS A 21 -41.25 10.01 8.60
CA CYS A 21 -40.37 10.99 7.94
C CYS A 21 -39.18 11.42 8.81
N ARG A 22 -39.38 11.59 10.14
CA ARG A 22 -38.28 11.89 11.08
C ARG A 22 -37.34 10.70 11.28
N LEU A 23 -37.84 9.46 11.28
CA LEU A 23 -37.03 8.25 11.38
C LEU A 23 -36.20 8.00 10.10
N GLY A 24 -36.75 8.32 8.93
CA GLY A 24 -35.98 8.34 7.67
C GLY A 24 -34.82 9.34 7.68
N LEU A 25 -34.98 10.49 8.36
CA LEU A 25 -33.93 11.50 8.59
C LEU A 25 -32.97 11.14 9.74
N LEU A 26 -33.43 10.39 10.75
CA LEU A 26 -32.63 9.93 11.91
C LEU A 26 -31.82 8.67 11.64
N ASN A 27 -32.09 7.96 10.55
CA ASN A 27 -31.11 7.07 9.92
C ASN A 27 -29.99 7.95 9.35
N ASN A 28 -29.13 8.41 10.27
CA ASN A 28 -27.92 9.22 10.11
C ASN A 28 -26.84 8.56 9.23
N GLN A 29 -27.22 7.79 8.22
CA GLN A 29 -26.33 7.42 7.14
C GLN A 29 -26.25 8.63 6.22
N LYS A 30 -25.41 9.60 6.60
CA LYS A 30 -24.90 10.62 5.68
C LYS A 30 -24.57 9.89 4.37
N PRO A 31 -25.03 10.39 3.19
CA PRO A 31 -24.70 9.74 1.93
C PRO A 31 -23.18 9.57 1.88
N LYS A 32 -22.72 8.31 1.96
CA LYS A 32 -21.31 8.00 1.85
C LYS A 32 -20.94 8.29 0.40
N PHE A 33 -20.50 9.51 0.14
CA PHE A 33 -19.82 9.83 -1.09
C PHE A 33 -18.51 9.07 -1.08
N TYR A 34 -18.55 7.83 -1.58
CA TYR A 34 -17.35 7.10 -1.95
C TYR A 34 -16.74 7.85 -3.13
N ARG A 35 -15.92 8.87 -2.84
CA ARG A 35 -14.98 9.37 -3.84
C ARG A 35 -14.16 8.15 -4.24
N ARG A 36 -14.38 7.66 -5.46
CA ARG A 36 -13.50 6.67 -6.08
C ARG A 36 -12.12 7.31 -6.09
N ARG A 37 -11.30 6.98 -5.11
CA ARG A 37 -9.87 7.32 -5.15
C ARG A 37 -9.39 6.74 -6.47
N HIS A 38 -8.68 7.54 -7.27
CA HIS A 38 -8.03 7.03 -8.47
C HIS A 38 -7.00 5.99 -8.02
N VAL A 39 -7.44 4.75 -7.94
CA VAL A 39 -6.59 3.57 -7.73
C VAL A 39 -5.71 3.54 -8.97
N ALA A 40 -4.40 3.50 -8.76
CA ALA A 40 -3.36 3.80 -9.75
C ALA A 40 -3.63 3.25 -11.17
N THR A 41 -3.08 3.91 -12.19
CA THR A 41 -3.27 3.46 -13.57
C THR A 41 -2.81 2.00 -13.75
N PRO A 42 -3.48 1.19 -14.59
CA PRO A 42 -3.07 -0.18 -14.83
C PRO A 42 -1.60 -0.32 -15.26
N ALA A 43 -1.08 0.67 -15.99
CA ALA A 43 0.33 0.73 -16.40
C ALA A 43 1.28 0.86 -15.19
N THR A 44 0.93 1.72 -14.22
CA THR A 44 1.68 1.86 -12.97
C THR A 44 1.69 0.56 -12.18
N VAL A 45 0.54 -0.10 -12.06
CA VAL A 45 0.44 -1.39 -11.35
C VAL A 45 1.34 -2.44 -12.03
N ARG A 46 1.27 -2.58 -13.36
CA ARG A 46 2.12 -3.51 -14.11
C ARG A 46 3.62 -3.26 -13.92
N ARG A 47 4.05 -1.99 -13.92
CA ARG A 47 5.46 -1.62 -13.66
C ARG A 47 5.89 -2.03 -12.26
N ILE A 48 5.07 -1.74 -11.25
CA ILE A 48 5.34 -2.10 -9.86
C ILE A 48 5.42 -3.62 -9.71
N THR A 49 4.48 -4.36 -10.30
CA THR A 49 4.49 -5.84 -10.28
C THR A 49 5.79 -6.38 -10.88
N SER A 50 6.21 -5.87 -12.04
CA SER A 50 7.46 -6.29 -12.69
C SER A 50 8.71 -6.01 -11.83
N ASP A 51 8.77 -4.88 -11.15
CA ASP A 51 9.89 -4.55 -10.27
C ASP A 51 9.93 -5.46 -9.03
N ILE A 52 8.79 -5.85 -8.48
CA ILE A 52 8.68 -6.71 -7.29
C ILE A 52 8.99 -8.17 -7.61
N SER A 53 8.68 -8.63 -8.82
CA SER A 53 8.95 -10.02 -9.26
C SER A 53 10.44 -10.31 -9.54
N LYS A 54 11.33 -9.33 -9.43
CA LYS A 54 12.79 -9.53 -9.60
C LYS A 54 13.37 -10.29 -8.40
N GLU A 55 14.39 -11.11 -8.64
CA GLU A 55 15.09 -11.88 -7.59
C GLU A 55 15.58 -10.96 -6.43
N ASN A 56 16.07 -9.77 -6.77
CA ASN A 56 16.42 -8.73 -5.82
C ASN A 56 15.56 -7.48 -6.08
N PRO A 57 14.35 -7.39 -5.49
CA PRO A 57 13.45 -6.29 -5.78
C PRO A 57 13.99 -4.97 -5.21
N PRO A 58 13.79 -3.84 -5.90
CA PRO A 58 14.17 -2.52 -5.41
C PRO A 58 13.36 -2.13 -4.17
N THR A 59 13.88 -1.17 -3.40
CA THR A 59 13.14 -0.63 -2.25
C THR A 59 11.89 0.12 -2.72
N ILE A 60 10.86 0.18 -1.86
CA ILE A 60 9.61 0.89 -2.17
C ILE A 60 9.86 2.36 -2.52
N SER A 61 10.84 3.00 -1.85
CA SER A 61 11.27 4.36 -2.18
C SER A 61 11.84 4.49 -3.59
N LEU A 62 12.57 3.48 -4.07
CA LEU A 62 13.12 3.52 -5.43
C LEU A 62 12.01 3.24 -6.46
N ILE A 63 11.09 2.33 -6.16
CA ILE A 63 9.90 2.06 -6.98
C ILE A 63 9.05 3.33 -7.13
N SER A 64 8.84 4.05 -6.03
CA SER A 64 8.03 5.27 -6.03
C SER A 64 8.65 6.36 -6.91
N VAL A 65 9.98 6.53 -6.85
CA VAL A 65 10.72 7.45 -7.74
C VAL A 65 10.58 7.03 -9.20
N ARG A 66 10.78 5.74 -9.53
CA ARG A 66 10.68 5.23 -10.91
C ARG A 66 9.27 5.37 -11.49
N CYS A 67 8.25 5.21 -10.66
CA CYS A 67 6.85 5.29 -11.07
C CYS A 67 6.27 6.71 -10.94
N ASN A 68 7.06 7.69 -10.48
CA ASN A 68 6.63 9.06 -10.18
C ASN A 68 5.36 9.13 -9.31
N ILE A 69 5.35 8.37 -8.21
CA ILE A 69 4.25 8.33 -7.24
C ILE A 69 4.77 8.52 -5.82
N SER A 70 3.87 8.86 -4.89
CA SER A 70 4.23 8.89 -3.47
C SER A 70 4.54 7.48 -2.94
N VAL A 71 5.42 7.40 -1.94
CA VAL A 71 5.74 6.12 -1.26
C VAL A 71 4.49 5.48 -0.68
N GLY A 72 3.59 6.27 -0.06
CA GLY A 72 2.34 5.76 0.49
C GLY A 72 1.42 5.16 -0.57
N THR A 73 1.37 5.77 -1.76
CA THR A 73 0.63 5.21 -2.91
C THR A 73 1.23 3.88 -3.36
N ALA A 74 2.57 3.80 -3.45
CA ALA A 74 3.25 2.54 -3.79
C ALA A 74 2.94 1.44 -2.76
N VAL A 75 2.99 1.76 -1.46
CA VAL A 75 2.64 0.82 -0.39
C VAL A 75 1.20 0.32 -0.51
N ASN A 76 0.25 1.22 -0.76
CA ASN A 76 -1.16 0.84 -0.92
C ASN A 76 -1.36 -0.04 -2.16
N ILE A 77 -0.71 0.25 -3.30
CA ILE A 77 -0.76 -0.62 -4.48
C ILE A 77 -0.21 -2.01 -4.16
N ILE A 78 0.93 -2.09 -3.49
CA ILE A 78 1.59 -3.36 -3.15
C ILE A 78 0.72 -4.19 -2.21
N ARG A 79 0.14 -3.57 -1.18
CA ARG A 79 -0.66 -4.24 -0.16
C ARG A 79 -2.07 -4.57 -0.63
N ASP A 80 -2.75 -3.60 -1.23
CA ASP A 80 -4.21 -3.65 -1.47
C ASP A 80 -4.55 -4.15 -2.88
N ILE A 81 -3.61 -4.09 -3.84
CA ILE A 81 -3.85 -4.55 -5.23
C ILE A 81 -3.01 -5.77 -5.58
N ILE A 82 -1.70 -5.71 -5.33
CA ILE A 82 -0.78 -6.82 -5.67
C ILE A 82 -0.81 -7.91 -4.58
N HIS A 83 -1.23 -7.55 -3.37
CA HIS A 83 -1.26 -8.45 -2.20
C HIS A 83 0.10 -9.08 -1.87
N ALA A 84 1.20 -8.40 -2.21
CA ALA A 84 2.54 -8.87 -1.90
C ALA A 84 2.89 -8.56 -0.44
N LYS A 85 3.36 -9.57 0.29
CA LYS A 85 3.95 -9.38 1.62
C LYS A 85 5.29 -8.68 1.47
N TYR A 86 5.48 -7.56 2.16
CA TYR A 86 6.76 -6.89 2.26
C TYR A 86 7.23 -6.90 3.71
N GLY A 87 8.50 -7.26 3.92
CA GLY A 87 9.17 -7.22 5.21
C GLY A 87 10.21 -6.10 5.24
N LYS A 88 10.29 -5.38 6.36
CA LYS A 88 11.42 -4.48 6.59
C LYS A 88 12.66 -5.34 6.87
N LYS A 89 13.64 -5.33 5.97
CA LYS A 89 14.95 -5.94 6.26
C LYS A 89 15.55 -5.26 7.50
N ARG A 90 15.86 -6.05 8.52
CA ARG A 90 16.58 -5.56 9.70
C ARG A 90 18.05 -5.37 9.31
N PRO A 91 18.64 -4.21 9.60
CA PRO A 91 20.08 -4.08 9.45
C PRO A 91 20.76 -5.06 10.41
N VAL A 92 21.74 -5.82 9.91
CA VAL A 92 22.52 -6.76 10.74
C VAL A 92 23.34 -5.99 11.78
N HIS A 93 23.92 -4.86 11.36
CA HIS A 93 24.73 -3.97 12.20
C HIS A 93 24.60 -2.53 11.72
N ARG A 94 24.80 -1.58 12.65
CA ARG A 94 24.89 -0.16 12.29
C ARG A 94 26.19 0.09 11.54
N LEU A 95 26.08 0.68 10.35
CA LEU A 95 27.23 1.07 9.53
C LEU A 95 27.58 2.55 9.77
N TYR A 96 28.76 2.80 10.31
CA TYR A 96 29.32 4.15 10.40
C TYR A 96 29.90 4.59 9.05
N PRO A 97 29.94 5.91 8.74
CA PRO A 97 30.47 6.42 7.47
C PRO A 97 31.86 5.86 7.11
N VAL A 98 32.78 5.81 8.07
CA VAL A 98 34.12 5.23 7.88
C VAL A 98 34.07 3.74 7.49
N VAL A 99 33.14 2.97 8.06
CA VAL A 99 32.98 1.55 7.73
C VAL A 99 32.38 1.39 6.32
N ILE A 100 31.48 2.29 5.92
CA ILE A 100 30.90 2.31 4.57
C ILE A 100 31.99 2.56 3.53
N GLU A 101 32.86 3.55 3.74
CA GLU A 101 33.97 3.85 2.85
C GLU A 101 34.96 2.69 2.75
N LYS A 102 35.39 2.14 3.89
CA LYS A 102 36.26 0.95 3.92
C LYS A 102 35.65 -0.22 3.16
N ARG A 103 34.34 -0.46 3.33
CA ARG A 103 33.61 -1.52 2.59
C ARG A 103 33.60 -1.25 1.10
N ARG A 104 33.26 -0.03 0.66
CA ARG A 104 33.23 0.34 -0.77
C ARG A 104 34.59 0.16 -1.43
N SER A 105 35.65 0.66 -0.80
CA SER A 105 37.03 0.53 -1.30
C SER A 105 37.42 -0.95 -1.44
N ARG A 106 37.23 -1.76 -0.40
CA ARG A 106 37.57 -3.19 -0.42
C ARG A 106 36.74 -4.00 -1.41
N LEU A 107 35.43 -3.72 -1.51
CA LEU A 107 34.52 -4.39 -2.44
C LEU A 107 34.95 -4.22 -3.89
N TRP A 108 35.38 -3.02 -4.27
CA TRP A 108 35.84 -2.78 -5.64
C TRP A 108 37.08 -3.60 -6.00
N HIS A 109 38.06 -3.66 -5.09
CA HIS A 109 39.25 -4.49 -5.28
C HIS A 109 38.91 -5.98 -5.34
N MET A 110 37.99 -6.45 -4.48
CA MET A 110 37.51 -7.84 -4.53
C MET A 110 36.77 -8.16 -5.82
N TYR A 111 35.88 -7.28 -6.28
CA TYR A 111 35.15 -7.46 -7.54
C TYR A 111 36.11 -7.71 -8.69
N ARG A 112 37.13 -6.86 -8.87
CA ARG A 112 38.15 -7.03 -9.92
C ARG A 112 38.89 -8.37 -9.86
N ARG A 113 39.09 -8.93 -8.66
CA ARG A 113 39.75 -10.23 -8.46
C ARG A 113 38.83 -11.42 -8.71
N LEU A 114 37.52 -11.27 -8.46
CA LEU A 114 36.53 -12.33 -8.52
C LEU A 114 35.78 -12.41 -9.87
N CYS A 115 35.84 -11.35 -10.69
CA CYS A 115 35.29 -11.33 -12.06
C CYS A 115 35.85 -12.46 -12.94
N ASN A 116 35.15 -12.74 -14.05
CA ASN A 116 35.52 -13.74 -15.05
C ASN A 116 35.65 -15.15 -14.46
N GLU A 117 34.68 -15.55 -13.65
CA GLU A 117 34.61 -16.87 -12.99
C GLU A 117 35.76 -17.20 -12.03
N LYS A 118 36.68 -16.26 -11.77
CA LYS A 118 37.79 -16.45 -10.82
C LYS A 118 37.32 -16.73 -9.40
N TYR A 119 36.10 -16.36 -9.05
CA TYR A 119 35.51 -16.73 -7.76
C TYR A 119 35.46 -18.25 -7.51
N LYS A 120 35.43 -19.09 -8.57
CA LYS A 120 35.40 -20.56 -8.45
C LYS A 120 36.65 -21.14 -7.78
N SER A 121 37.77 -20.41 -7.79
CA SER A 121 39.04 -20.84 -7.16
C SER A 121 39.13 -20.54 -5.67
N TYR A 122 38.11 -19.90 -5.08
CA TYR A 122 38.11 -19.51 -3.68
C TYR A 122 37.17 -20.42 -2.88
N VAL A 123 37.66 -20.93 -1.75
CA VAL A 123 36.85 -21.64 -0.75
C VAL A 123 36.61 -20.68 0.41
N THR A 124 35.34 -20.44 0.75
CA THR A 124 34.96 -19.60 1.89
C THR A 124 34.48 -20.48 3.04
N THR A 125 34.98 -20.26 4.24
CA THR A 125 34.53 -20.93 5.46
C THR A 125 33.85 -19.92 6.39
N ASP A 126 32.78 -20.34 7.05
CA ASP A 126 32.12 -19.60 8.13
C ASP A 126 31.70 -20.61 9.21
N GLN A 127 31.73 -20.21 10.48
CA GLN A 127 31.29 -21.06 11.58
C GLN A 127 29.81 -20.77 11.88
N ALA A 128 28.96 -21.79 11.76
CA ALA A 128 27.53 -21.71 12.04
C ALA A 128 27.22 -21.79 13.54
#